data_AF-A0A6J4HTN8-F1
#
_entry.id   AF-A0A6J4HTN8-F1
#
_cell.length_a   1.000
_cell.length_b   1.000
_cell.length_c   1.000
_cell.angle_alpha   90.00
_cell.angle_beta   90.00
_cell.angle_gamma   90.00
#
_symmetry.space_group_name_H-M   'P 1'
#
loop_
_entity.id
_entity.type
_entity.pdbx_description
1 polymer ?
#
loop_
_entity_poly.entity_id
_entity_poly.type
_entity_poly.pdbx_seq_one_letter_code
_entity_poly.pdbx_strand_id
1 'polypeptide(L)' 'MTVNPVDYVGRSASVAQAALQQAGLEAEIGTVLGGEPSDPSRCRVLYLSPTGEVPRGETVSVTCQEF' A
#
# COMPACT_ATOMS: atom_id res chain seq x y z
N MET A 1 3.64 11.85 8.59
CA MET A 1 3.58 10.45 9.08
C MET A 1 4.75 9.73 8.46
N THR A 2 5.41 8.81 9.16
CA THR A 2 6.51 8.05 8.57
C THR A 2 5.97 6.75 7.95
N VAL A 3 6.11 6.60 6.64
CA VAL A 3 5.76 5.37 5.91
C VAL A 3 7.01 4.53 5.74
N ASN A 4 7.14 3.45 6.50
CA ASN A 4 8.29 2.55 6.41
C ASN A 4 7.91 1.27 5.64
N PRO A 5 8.55 0.97 4.49
CA PRO A 5 8.22 -0.19 3.66
C PRO A 5 8.19 -1.53 4.40
N VAL A 6 9.07 -1.71 5.41
CA VAL A 6 9.19 -2.98 6.14
C VAL A 6 7.92 -3.35 6.91
N ASP A 7 7.06 -2.37 7.22
CA ASP A 7 5.80 -2.59 7.95
C ASP A 7 4.68 -3.16 7.04
N TYR A 8 4.88 -3.09 5.72
CA TYR A 8 3.85 -3.37 4.72
C TYR A 8 4.27 -4.46 3.73
N VAL A 9 5.53 -4.48 3.30
CA VAL A 9 6.04 -5.45 2.32
C VAL A 9 5.85 -6.88 2.83
N GLY A 10 5.32 -7.76 1.97
CA GLY A 10 5.00 -9.14 2.32
C GLY A 10 3.64 -9.34 3.00
N ARG A 11 2.94 -8.27 3.40
CA ARG A 11 1.56 -8.31 3.92
C ARG A 11 0.55 -8.19 2.77
N SER A 12 -0.73 -8.40 3.07
CA SER A 12 -1.79 -8.17 2.08
C SER A 12 -2.00 -6.66 1.84
N ALA A 13 -2.37 -6.31 0.61
CA ALA A 13 -2.64 -4.92 0.23
C ALA A 13 -3.83 -4.34 1.01
N SER A 14 -4.83 -5.15 1.36
CA SER A 14 -5.95 -4.74 2.22
C SER A 14 -5.49 -4.30 3.62
N VAL A 15 -4.52 -5.00 4.21
CA VAL A 15 -3.96 -4.63 5.53
C VAL A 15 -3.14 -3.35 5.42
N ALA A 16 -2.36 -3.18 4.35
CA ALA A 16 -1.60 -1.96 4.12
C ALA A 16 -2.51 -0.74 3.92
N GLN A 17 -3.56 -0.89 3.12
CA GLN A 17 -4.56 0.16 2.89
C GLN A 17 -5.23 0.60 4.20
N ALA A 18 -5.71 -0.35 5.01
CA ALA A 18 -6.35 -0.03 6.28
C ALA A 18 -5.39 0.72 7.24
N ALA A 19 -4.14 0.29 7.31
CA ALA A 19 -3.13 0.94 8.16
C ALA A 19 -2.79 2.36 7.69
N LEU A 20 -2.64 2.58 6.37
CA LEU A 20 -2.39 3.91 5.80
C LEU A 20 -3.58 4.86 6.04
N GLN A 21 -4.81 4.38 5.83
CA GLN A 21 -6.02 5.15 6.11
C GLN A 21 -6.15 5.51 7.59
N GLN A 22 -5.87 4.58 8.50
CA GLN A 22 -5.84 4.84 9.95
C GLN A 22 -4.78 5.88 10.34
N ALA A 23 -3.69 5.98 9.58
CA ALA A 23 -2.65 6.99 9.77
C ALA A 23 -3.00 8.37 9.16
N GLY A 24 -4.15 8.48 8.48
CA GLY A 24 -4.62 9.69 7.81
C GLY A 24 -3.96 9.92 6.44
N LEU A 25 -3.61 8.85 5.75
CA LEU A 25 -3.10 8.84 4.37
C LEU A 25 -4.12 8.19 3.44
N GLU A 26 -4.09 8.58 2.17
CA GLU A 26 -4.81 7.84 1.14
C GLU A 26 -3.93 6.70 0.61
N ALA A 27 -4.57 5.63 0.12
CA ALA A 27 -3.85 4.48 -0.39
C ALA A 27 -4.47 4.03 -1.71
N GLU A 28 -3.66 4.08 -2.77
CA GLU A 28 -4.00 3.56 -4.09
C GLU A 28 -3.33 2.21 -4.27
N ILE A 29 -4.11 1.16 -4.57
CA ILE A 29 -3.59 -0.19 -4.74
C ILE A 29 -3.52 -0.53 -6.22
N GLY A 30 -2.33 -0.90 -6.68
CA GLY A 30 -2.10 -1.39 -8.03
C GLY A 30 -1.36 -2.72 -8.04
N THR A 31 -1.62 -3.57 -9.03
CA THR A 31 -0.81 -4.76 -9.25
C THR A 31 0.50 -4.41 -9.96
N VAL A 32 1.51 -5.27 -9.86
CA VAL A 32 2.75 -5.15 -10.64
C VAL A 32 2.55 -5.19 -12.16
N LEU A 33 1.43 -5.73 -12.63
CA LEU A 33 1.08 -5.79 -14.06
C LEU A 33 0.33 -4.51 -14.51
N GLY A 34 0.04 -3.60 -13.59
CA GLY A 34 -0.84 -2.46 -13.80
C GLY A 34 -2.31 -2.81 -13.52
N GLY A 35 -3.09 -1.81 -13.13
CA GLY A 35 -4.50 -1.96 -12.77
C GLY A 35 -4.73 -2.39 -11.31
N GLU A 36 -5.99 -2.41 -10.89
CA GLU A 36 -6.39 -2.81 -9.54
C GLU A 36 -6.34 -4.33 -9.37
N PRO A 37 -5.95 -4.85 -8.19
CA PRO A 37 -6.04 -6.28 -7.91
C PRO A 37 -7.50 -6.73 -7.87
N SER A 38 -7.74 -7.96 -8.33
CA SER A 38 -9.04 -8.62 -8.21
C SER A 38 -9.44 -8.89 -6.75
N ASP A 39 -8.47 -9.18 -5.88
CA ASP A 39 -8.67 -9.29 -4.43
C ASP A 39 -7.46 -8.69 -3.66
N PRO A 40 -7.62 -7.48 -3.09
CA PRO A 40 -6.58 -6.84 -2.26
C PRO A 40 -6.13 -7.67 -1.05
N SER A 41 -6.95 -8.60 -0.56
CA SER A 41 -6.59 -9.48 0.56
C SER A 41 -5.68 -10.64 0.15
N ARG A 42 -5.66 -10.98 -1.14
CA ARG A 42 -4.74 -11.97 -1.73
C ARG A 42 -3.57 -11.33 -2.46
N CYS A 43 -3.58 -10.01 -2.64
CA CYS A 43 -2.48 -9.27 -3.25
C CYS A 43 -1.40 -8.96 -2.21
N ARG A 44 -0.18 -9.49 -2.40
CA ARG A 44 0.94 -9.27 -1.49
C ARG A 44 1.71 -8.02 -1.87
N VAL A 45 1.89 -7.10 -0.93
CA VAL A 45 2.62 -5.86 -1.17
C VAL A 45 4.08 -6.15 -1.46
N LEU A 46 4.61 -5.54 -2.52
CA LEU A 46 6.01 -5.63 -2.91
C LEU A 46 6.77 -4.34 -2.62
N TYR A 47 6.16 -3.19 -2.87
CA TYR A 47 6.74 -1.88 -2.60
C TYR A 47 5.66 -0.80 -2.46
N LEU A 48 6.05 0.34 -1.90
CA LEU A 48 5.19 1.52 -1.68
C LEU A 48 5.92 2.77 -2.14
N SER A 49 5.16 3.81 -2.50
CA SER A 49 5.70 5.14 -2.83
C SER A 49 4.64 6.22 -2.60
N PRO A 50 4.98 7.39 -2.00
CA PRO A 50 6.27 7.71 -1.39
C PRO A 50 6.49 6.99 -0.05
N THR A 51 7.74 6.98 0.41
CA THR A 51 8.18 6.38 1.70
C THR A 51 8.98 7.39 2.51
N GLY A 52 9.07 7.21 3.83
CA GLY A 52 9.67 8.18 4.73
C GLY A 52 8.63 9.16 5.25
N GLU A 53 8.98 10.43 5.40
CA GLU A 53 8.05 11.45 5.86
C GLU A 53 7.04 11.81 4.76
N VAL A 54 5.81 11.34 4.93
CA VAL A 54 4.68 11.60 4.04
C VAL A 54 3.69 12.54 4.75
N PRO A 55 3.41 13.73 4.19
CA PRO A 55 2.32 14.60 4.61
C PRO A 55 0.99 13.86 4.78
N ARG A 56 0.21 14.24 5.80
CA ARG A 56 -1.16 13.70 5.95
C ARG A 56 -2.03 14.16 4.79
N GLY A 57 -2.96 13.31 4.40
CA GLY A 57 -3.83 13.54 3.24
C GLY A 57 -3.16 13.33 1.88
N GLU A 58 -1.88 12.94 1.86
CA GLU A 58 -1.23 12.51 0.62
C GLU A 58 -1.56 11.04 0.30
N THR A 59 -1.49 10.71 -0.98
CA THR A 59 -1.74 9.38 -1.51
C THR A 59 -0.45 8.57 -1.57
N VAL A 60 -0.47 7.39 -0.96
CA VAL A 60 0.59 6.39 -1.06
C VAL A 60 0.16 5.31 -2.03
N SER A 61 0.91 5.14 -3.11
CA SER A 61 0.74 4.02 -4.03
C SER A 61 1.32 2.75 -3.41
N VAL A 62 0.51 1.70 -3.39
CA VAL A 62 0.85 0.37 -2.92
C VAL A 62 0.88 -0.56 -4.12
N THR A 63 2.05 -1.06 -4.48
CA THR A 63 2.17 -2.06 -5.54
C THR A 63 2.23 -3.45 -4.95
N CYS A 64 1.38 -4.34 -5.46
CA CYS A 64 1.24 -5.70 -4.95
C CYS A 64 1.20 -6.74 -6.09
N GLN A 65 1.31 -8.02 -5.73
CA GLN A 65 1.20 -9.16 -6.65
C GLN A 65 0.17 -10.16 -6.15
N GLU A 66 -0.74 -10.58 -7.02
CA GLU A 66 -1.76 -11.60 -6.73
C GLU A 66 -1.20 -13.02 -6.91
N PHE A 67 -1.81 -13.98 -6.20
CA PHE A 67 -1.44 -15.41 -6.19
C PHE A 67 -2.68 -16.30 -6.33
#